data_AF-A0A1R4EZI7-F1
#
_entry.id   AF-A0A1R4EZI7-F1
#
_cell.length_a   1.000
_cell.length_b   1.000
_cell.length_c   1.000
_cell.angle_alpha   90.00
_cell.angle_beta   90.00
_cell.angle_gamma   90.00
#
_symmetry.space_group_name_H-M   'P 1'
#
loop_
_entity.id
_entity.type
_entity.pdbx_description
1 polymer ?
#
loop_
_entity_poly.entity_id
_entity_poly.type
_entity_poly.pdbx_seq_one_letter_code
_entity_poly.pdbx_strand_id
1 'polypeptide(L)'
;MMTTTHRATARSRASRTMGALAVLGIAAGGIAACGGDDPVESDDGTTTSPPIEPTDETSDEAPTDDAPTDDGADAPTSEDEAAPTDEPEAPPEDGDGGEDGAPTDPEECDAPPGSDCDYAPDEPLELTLPIREIADADALDANRTDTVGDNSAVIALVDAAGAGELGEYEVALQTDTEPYSIDIRYSSINPEIEEWEWMETGHDIGVLLLATIGNIDMVLYTHPDGESGGATTRETATWDLGADPLELGADRGGLLEMIENLSATP
;
A
#
# COMPACT_ATOMS: atom_id res chain seq x y z
N MET A 1 -18.99 13.98 -2.35
CA MET A 1 -17.78 13.31 -1.86
C MET A 1 -17.84 13.28 -0.35
N MET A 2 -18.16 12.12 0.23
CA MET A 2 -18.06 11.92 1.67
C MET A 2 -16.64 11.46 1.99
N THR A 3 -15.74 12.42 2.24
CA THR A 3 -14.39 12.11 2.70
C THR A 3 -14.47 11.72 4.17
N THR A 4 -14.31 10.43 4.47
CA THR A 4 -14.15 9.98 5.85
C THR A 4 -12.68 10.05 6.19
N THR A 5 -12.25 11.13 6.85
CA THR A 5 -10.86 11.30 7.29
C THR A 5 -10.64 10.58 8.61
N HIS A 6 -9.79 9.56 8.59
CA HIS A 6 -9.28 8.93 9.80
C HIS A 6 -7.83 9.34 10.01
N ARG A 7 -7.55 9.95 11.16
CA ARG A 7 -6.19 10.30 11.59
C ARG A 7 -5.64 9.18 12.45
N ALA A 8 -4.71 8.40 11.91
CA ALA A 8 -3.94 7.44 12.68
C ALA A 8 -2.73 8.17 13.28
N THR A 9 -2.54 8.10 14.59
CA THR A 9 -1.30 8.58 15.21
C THR A 9 -0.31 7.42 15.21
N ALA A 10 0.82 7.58 14.50
CA ALA A 10 1.89 6.58 14.45
C ALA A 10 2.25 6.14 15.87
N ARG A 11 2.05 4.86 16.17
CA ARG A 11 2.51 4.27 17.43
C ARG A 11 4.00 4.00 17.26
N SER A 12 4.83 4.86 17.81
CA SER A 12 6.28 4.61 17.94
C SER A 12 6.49 3.22 18.56
N ARG A 13 6.86 2.24 17.72
CA ARG A 13 7.37 0.96 18.19
C ARG A 13 8.74 1.26 18.79
N ALA A 14 8.80 1.34 20.11
CA ALA A 14 10.08 1.40 20.81
C ALA A 14 10.92 0.19 20.36
N SER A 15 11.94 0.42 19.53
CA SER A 15 12.88 -0.59 19.04
C SER A 15 13.34 -1.45 20.19
N ARG A 16 12.79 -2.67 20.30
CA ARG A 16 13.35 -3.70 21.15
C ARG A 16 14.63 -4.13 20.47
N THR A 17 15.73 -3.53 20.89
CA THR A 17 17.07 -4.08 20.68
C THR A 17 17.06 -5.50 21.25
N MET A 18 16.83 -6.51 20.40
CA MET A 18 17.01 -7.90 20.77
C MET A 18 18.50 -8.11 21.00
N GLY A 19 18.88 -8.13 22.28
CA GLY A 19 20.19 -8.63 22.68
C GLY A 19 20.33 -10.07 22.19
N ALA A 20 21.23 -10.27 21.23
CA ALA A 20 21.63 -11.58 20.73
C ALA A 20 22.16 -12.43 21.91
N LEU A 21 21.30 -13.31 22.43
CA LEU A 21 21.71 -14.34 23.37
C LEU A 21 22.14 -15.56 22.54
N ALA A 22 23.44 -15.68 22.30
CA ALA A 22 24.03 -16.88 21.70
C ALA A 22 23.82 -18.08 22.63
N VAL A 23 22.84 -18.93 22.31
CA VAL A 23 22.69 -20.26 22.91
C VAL A 23 23.45 -21.25 22.04
N LEU A 24 24.69 -21.54 22.45
CA LEU A 24 25.50 -22.64 21.94
C LEU A 24 25.01 -23.94 22.62
N GLY A 25 24.43 -24.87 21.85
CA GLY A 25 23.87 -26.10 22.43
C GLY A 25 23.51 -27.21 21.43
N ILE A 26 24.54 -27.89 20.92
CA ILE A 26 24.66 -29.33 20.56
C ILE A 26 23.37 -30.11 20.23
N ALA A 27 23.31 -30.68 19.01
CA ALA A 27 22.81 -32.05 18.81
C ALA A 27 23.38 -32.67 17.52
N ALA A 28 24.12 -33.77 17.69
CA ALA A 28 24.65 -34.59 16.62
C ALA A 28 23.53 -35.34 15.88
N GLY A 29 23.63 -35.35 14.55
CA GLY A 29 22.72 -36.06 13.66
C GLY A 29 22.79 -37.58 13.81
N GLY A 30 21.61 -38.19 13.89
CA GLY A 30 21.38 -39.60 13.60
C GLY A 30 20.45 -39.71 12.40
N ILE A 31 21.00 -40.07 11.25
CA ILE A 31 20.23 -40.45 10.06
C ILE A 31 19.77 -41.91 10.23
N ALA A 32 18.47 -42.14 10.18
CA ALA A 32 17.88 -43.47 10.00
C ALA A 32 16.85 -43.39 8.87
N ALA A 33 17.10 -44.22 7.85
CA ALA A 33 16.29 -44.43 6.68
C ALA A 33 15.08 -45.33 6.94
N CYS A 34 14.25 -45.44 5.91
CA CYS A 34 13.29 -46.51 5.58
C CYS A 34 11.82 -46.30 5.98
N GLY A 35 11.01 -45.97 4.95
CA GLY A 35 10.04 -46.92 4.38
C GLY A 35 8.61 -46.89 4.92
N GLY A 36 7.66 -47.09 4.02
CA GLY A 36 6.33 -47.62 4.34
C GLY A 36 5.18 -46.84 3.73
N ASP A 37 4.69 -47.34 2.59
CA ASP A 37 3.31 -47.23 2.12
C ASP A 37 2.28 -47.40 3.25
N ASP A 38 1.16 -46.67 3.19
CA ASP A 38 -0.20 -47.23 3.11
C ASP A 38 -1.27 -46.11 3.06
N PRO A 39 -2.35 -46.28 2.25
CA PRO A 39 -3.50 -45.38 2.22
C PRO A 39 -4.54 -45.80 3.27
N VAL A 40 -5.07 -44.83 4.03
CA VAL A 40 -6.19 -45.02 4.97
C VAL A 40 -7.17 -43.87 4.72
N GLU A 41 -8.24 -44.17 3.99
CA GLU A 41 -9.59 -44.44 4.50
C GLU A 41 -10.31 -43.19 5.05
N SER A 42 -11.41 -42.93 4.37
CA SER A 42 -12.47 -41.95 4.61
C SER A 42 -12.93 -41.89 6.07
N ASP A 43 -13.10 -40.69 6.59
CA ASP A 43 -13.94 -40.43 7.77
C ASP A 43 -14.98 -39.36 7.41
N ASP A 44 -16.20 -39.81 7.12
CA ASP A 44 -17.43 -39.03 6.94
C ASP A 44 -17.90 -38.52 8.32
N GLY A 45 -17.22 -37.49 8.83
CA GLY A 45 -17.58 -36.80 10.06
C GLY A 45 -18.72 -35.80 9.86
N THR A 46 -19.95 -36.29 9.67
CA THR A 46 -21.16 -35.45 9.73
C THR A 46 -21.33 -34.90 11.15
N THR A 47 -20.93 -33.64 11.37
CA THR A 47 -21.28 -32.89 12.58
C THR A 47 -22.58 -32.14 12.35
N THR A 48 -23.67 -32.71 12.86
CA THR A 48 -24.97 -32.04 12.96
C THR A 48 -24.90 -31.00 14.09
N SER A 49 -24.79 -29.72 13.73
CA SER A 49 -25.02 -28.62 14.67
C SER A 49 -26.52 -28.52 15.03
N PRO A 50 -26.87 -28.24 16.30
CA PRO A 50 -28.26 -28.05 16.70
C PRO A 50 -28.85 -26.74 16.12
N PRO A 51 -30.18 -26.66 15.93
CA PRO A 51 -30.85 -25.46 15.47
C PRO A 51 -30.74 -24.34 16.51
N ILE A 52 -30.30 -23.16 16.07
CA ILE A 52 -30.36 -21.92 16.86
C ILE A 52 -31.82 -21.44 16.81
N GLU A 53 -32.46 -21.36 17.98
CA GLU A 53 -33.78 -20.76 18.13
C GLU A 53 -33.70 -19.24 17.89
N PRO A 54 -34.62 -18.64 17.12
CA PRO A 54 -34.72 -17.19 17.03
C PRO A 54 -35.34 -16.64 18.31
N THR A 55 -34.59 -15.83 19.05
CA THR A 55 -35.17 -14.96 20.07
C THR A 55 -35.81 -13.76 19.38
N ASP A 56 -37.13 -13.85 19.19
CA ASP A 56 -38.03 -12.72 19.05
C ASP A 56 -37.91 -11.83 20.30
N GLU A 57 -37.31 -10.65 20.17
CA GLU A 57 -37.61 -9.52 21.05
C GLU A 57 -38.29 -8.41 20.24
N THR A 58 -39.61 -8.45 20.32
CA THR A 58 -40.53 -7.35 20.05
C THR A 58 -40.49 -6.35 21.21
N SER A 59 -40.21 -5.08 20.94
CA SER A 59 -40.68 -3.89 21.68
C SER A 59 -40.27 -2.66 20.86
N ASP A 60 -41.15 -2.00 20.11
CA ASP A 60 -42.31 -1.20 20.54
C ASP A 60 -41.88 -0.08 21.52
N GLU A 61 -41.60 1.12 20.98
CA GLU A 61 -42.44 2.31 21.19
C GLU A 61 -41.72 3.56 20.61
N ALA A 62 -42.43 4.26 19.73
CA ALA A 62 -42.09 5.62 19.32
C ALA A 62 -42.41 6.61 20.46
N PRO A 63 -41.82 7.82 20.42
CA PRO A 63 -42.72 8.94 20.21
C PRO A 63 -42.25 9.89 19.11
N THR A 64 -43.23 10.27 18.30
CA THR A 64 -43.30 11.46 17.46
C THR A 64 -43.02 12.72 18.29
N ASP A 65 -42.09 13.57 17.84
CA ASP A 65 -42.07 14.97 18.23
C ASP A 65 -42.09 15.83 16.97
N ASP A 66 -43.07 16.72 16.98
CA ASP A 66 -43.52 17.61 15.93
C ASP A 66 -42.60 18.84 15.79
N ALA A 67 -42.63 19.39 14.58
CA ALA A 67 -42.45 20.80 14.22
C ALA A 67 -41.03 21.31 13.86
N PRO A 68 -40.94 22.46 13.15
CA PRO A 68 -41.90 23.12 12.27
C PRO A 68 -41.42 23.21 10.82
N THR A 69 -42.38 23.32 9.91
CA THR A 69 -42.22 23.88 8.56
C THR A 69 -41.69 25.31 8.66
N ASP A 70 -40.48 25.55 8.16
CA ASP A 70 -39.99 26.91 7.87
C ASP A 70 -40.21 27.19 6.38
N ASP A 71 -41.16 28.09 6.15
CA ASP A 71 -41.53 28.68 4.88
C ASP A 71 -40.42 29.65 4.43
N GLY A 72 -39.86 29.38 3.26
CA GLY A 72 -39.52 30.44 2.30
C GLY A 72 -38.14 31.07 2.42
N ALA A 73 -37.29 30.77 1.44
CA ALA A 73 -36.43 31.80 0.83
C ALA A 73 -36.04 31.36 -0.58
N ASP A 74 -36.60 32.08 -1.54
CA ASP A 74 -36.00 32.54 -2.80
C ASP A 74 -35.11 31.57 -3.59
N ALA A 75 -35.69 31.07 -4.69
CA ALA A 75 -34.94 30.55 -5.81
C ALA A 75 -34.14 31.69 -6.48
N PRO A 76 -32.81 31.58 -6.61
CA PRO A 76 -32.10 32.35 -7.60
C PRO A 76 -32.37 31.74 -8.98
N THR A 77 -33.01 32.52 -9.84
CA THR A 77 -32.92 32.39 -11.29
C THR A 77 -31.45 32.45 -11.68
N SER A 78 -30.87 31.32 -12.06
CA SER A 78 -29.58 31.29 -12.76
C SER A 78 -29.86 31.42 -14.26
N GLU A 79 -29.35 32.52 -14.78
CA GLU A 79 -29.41 32.94 -16.16
C GLU A 79 -28.68 31.95 -17.07
N ASP A 80 -29.32 31.70 -18.19
CA ASP A 80 -28.83 31.04 -19.38
C ASP A 80 -27.70 31.90 -19.98
N GLU A 81 -26.45 31.63 -19.63
CA GLU A 81 -25.29 32.14 -20.38
C GLU A 81 -24.70 31.00 -21.22
N ALA A 82 -25.06 31.03 -22.50
CA ALA A 82 -24.39 30.29 -23.55
C ALA A 82 -22.92 30.73 -23.64
N ALA A 83 -22.00 29.84 -23.29
CA ALA A 83 -20.60 30.00 -23.63
C ALA A 83 -20.37 29.65 -25.12
N PRO A 84 -19.58 30.45 -25.86
CA PRO A 84 -19.21 30.15 -27.24
C PRO A 84 -18.30 28.92 -27.29
N THR A 85 -18.59 28.02 -28.24
CA THR A 85 -17.68 26.99 -28.74
C THR A 85 -16.46 27.67 -29.36
N ASP A 86 -15.35 27.70 -28.62
CA ASP A 86 -14.02 27.93 -29.19
C ASP A 86 -13.53 26.64 -29.84
N GLU A 87 -13.41 26.71 -31.15
CA GLU A 87 -12.85 25.70 -32.04
C GLU A 87 -11.32 25.64 -31.81
N PRO A 88 -10.72 24.49 -31.47
CA PRO A 88 -9.28 24.44 -31.29
C PRO A 88 -8.57 24.58 -32.65
N GLU A 89 -7.86 25.70 -32.82
CA GLU A 89 -6.92 25.88 -33.93
C GLU A 89 -5.85 24.78 -33.89
N ALA A 90 -5.69 24.09 -35.01
CA ALA A 90 -4.66 23.07 -35.20
C ALA A 90 -3.26 23.68 -34.98
N PRO A 91 -2.35 22.98 -34.28
CA PRO A 91 -0.97 23.44 -34.18
C PRO A 91 -0.31 23.43 -35.57
N PRO A 92 0.57 24.40 -35.88
CA PRO A 92 1.34 24.38 -37.10
C PRO A 92 2.26 23.16 -37.10
N GLU A 93 2.03 22.27 -38.06
CA GLU A 93 3.09 21.41 -38.58
C GLU A 93 4.15 22.31 -39.22
N ASP A 94 5.39 22.14 -38.79
CA ASP A 94 6.62 22.25 -39.58
C ASP A 94 7.79 22.76 -38.72
N GLY A 95 8.74 21.87 -38.52
CA GLY A 95 10.02 22.14 -37.85
C GLY A 95 11.05 21.05 -38.14
N ASP A 96 11.10 20.61 -39.40
CA ASP A 96 12.29 19.98 -40.00
C ASP A 96 13.48 20.93 -39.80
N GLY A 97 14.54 20.46 -39.14
CA GLY A 97 15.71 21.30 -38.94
C GLY A 97 16.71 20.77 -37.92
N GLY A 98 17.51 19.81 -38.35
CA GLY A 98 18.94 20.04 -38.27
C GLY A 98 19.73 19.32 -37.18
N GLU A 99 20.72 18.60 -37.70
CA GLU A 99 22.10 18.61 -37.22
C GLU A 99 22.42 17.62 -36.10
N ASP A 100 22.73 16.40 -36.55
CA ASP A 100 23.98 15.66 -36.33
C ASP A 100 25.10 16.44 -35.61
N GLY A 101 24.88 16.77 -34.34
CA GLY A 101 25.91 17.19 -33.40
C GLY A 101 26.49 15.97 -32.71
N ALA A 102 27.51 15.36 -33.33
CA ALA A 102 28.35 14.38 -32.66
C ALA A 102 28.84 14.95 -31.31
N PRO A 103 28.72 14.22 -30.19
CA PRO A 103 29.33 14.66 -28.94
C PRO A 103 30.85 14.73 -29.15
N THR A 104 31.35 15.96 -29.20
CA THR A 104 32.76 16.28 -29.05
C THR A 104 33.22 15.86 -27.67
N ASP A 105 34.32 15.12 -27.67
CA ASP A 105 35.28 14.91 -26.58
C ASP A 105 34.73 14.65 -25.18
N PRO A 106 34.91 13.45 -24.60
CA PRO A 106 34.84 13.30 -23.15
C PRO A 106 35.94 14.18 -22.56
N GLU A 107 35.55 15.33 -22.00
CA GLU A 107 36.45 16.19 -21.25
C GLU A 107 37.23 15.33 -20.27
N GLU A 108 38.54 15.29 -20.53
CA GLU A 108 39.56 14.76 -19.66
C GLU A 108 39.25 15.27 -18.25
N CYS A 109 38.99 14.34 -17.34
CA CYS A 109 39.02 14.62 -15.91
C CYS A 109 40.43 15.14 -15.59
N ASP A 110 40.58 16.46 -15.57
CA ASP A 110 41.76 17.22 -15.17
C ASP A 110 41.94 17.11 -13.63
N ALA A 111 41.95 15.88 -13.12
CA ALA A 111 42.31 15.58 -11.75
C ALA A 111 43.84 15.70 -11.66
N PRO A 112 44.37 16.55 -10.75
CA PRO A 112 45.80 16.77 -10.67
C PRO A 112 46.53 15.45 -10.33
N PRO A 113 47.66 15.15 -10.99
CA PRO A 113 48.44 13.95 -10.70
C PRO A 113 48.98 14.03 -9.28
N GLY A 114 48.44 13.19 -8.39
CA GLY A 114 48.80 13.13 -6.97
C GLY A 114 47.69 13.49 -6.00
N SER A 115 46.47 13.79 -6.47
CA SER A 115 45.28 13.59 -5.63
C SER A 115 45.00 12.10 -5.60
N ASP A 116 45.48 11.44 -4.55
CA ASP A 116 44.92 10.17 -4.12
C ASP A 116 43.43 10.44 -3.87
N CYS A 117 42.60 10.14 -4.87
CA CYS A 117 41.16 10.02 -4.69
C CYS A 117 40.93 8.79 -3.82
N ASP A 118 41.31 8.90 -2.54
CA ASP A 118 40.65 8.25 -1.43
C ASP A 118 39.21 8.82 -1.39
N TYR A 119 38.44 8.58 -2.46
CA TYR A 119 37.02 8.39 -2.35
C TYR A 119 36.91 7.08 -1.57
N ALA A 120 37.15 7.17 -0.27
CA ALA A 120 36.63 6.19 0.66
C ALA A 120 35.17 6.09 0.24
N PRO A 121 34.69 4.93 -0.23
CA PRO A 121 33.26 4.79 -0.44
C PRO A 121 32.66 5.19 0.90
N ASP A 122 31.92 6.30 0.91
CA ASP A 122 31.12 6.69 2.06
C ASP A 122 30.44 5.40 2.51
N GLU A 123 30.62 5.08 3.80
CA GLU A 123 30.18 3.81 4.38
C GLU A 123 28.80 3.47 3.83
N PRO A 124 28.55 2.22 3.40
CA PRO A 124 27.30 1.86 2.74
C PRO A 124 26.16 2.39 3.61
N LEU A 125 25.33 3.25 3.02
CA LEU A 125 24.14 3.76 3.68
C LEU A 125 23.22 2.54 3.92
N GLU A 126 23.46 1.84 5.02
CA GLU A 126 22.67 0.72 5.48
C GLU A 126 21.42 1.28 6.16
N LEU A 127 20.46 1.80 5.39
CA LEU A 127 19.15 2.09 5.96
C LEU A 127 17.96 1.92 5.00
N THR A 128 18.04 0.96 4.07
CA THR A 128 16.81 0.40 3.49
C THR A 128 16.02 -0.24 4.62
N LEU A 129 14.87 0.34 5.00
CA LEU A 129 13.87 -0.33 5.82
C LEU A 129 13.17 -1.35 4.91
N PRO A 130 13.64 -2.61 4.83
CA PRO A 130 13.06 -3.50 3.86
C PRO A 130 11.64 -3.83 4.33
N ILE A 131 10.70 -3.94 3.40
CA ILE A 131 9.28 -4.15 3.70
C ILE A 131 9.06 -5.33 4.68
N ARG A 132 9.93 -6.34 4.68
CA ARG A 132 9.94 -7.46 5.65
C ARG A 132 10.09 -7.09 7.13
N GLU A 133 10.67 -5.94 7.46
CA GLU A 133 10.85 -5.52 8.86
C GLU A 133 9.64 -4.73 9.37
N ILE A 134 8.85 -4.15 8.46
CA ILE A 134 7.74 -3.26 8.79
C ILE A 134 6.37 -3.90 8.57
N ALA A 135 6.22 -4.74 7.54
CA ALA A 135 4.96 -5.40 7.21
C ALA A 135 4.68 -6.60 8.14
N ASP A 136 3.42 -6.74 8.54
CA ASP A 136 2.94 -7.82 9.40
C ASP A 136 2.00 -8.74 8.60
N ALA A 137 2.55 -9.81 8.04
CA ALA A 137 1.81 -10.76 7.21
C ALA A 137 0.62 -11.41 7.93
N ASP A 138 0.74 -11.65 9.25
CA ASP A 138 -0.33 -12.20 10.07
C ASP A 138 -1.49 -11.21 10.20
N ALA A 139 -1.17 -9.92 10.43
CA ALA A 139 -2.17 -8.86 10.50
C ALA A 139 -2.80 -8.56 9.13
N LEU A 140 -2.03 -8.62 8.04
CA LEU A 140 -2.54 -8.47 6.67
C LEU A 140 -3.53 -9.58 6.32
N ASP A 141 -3.19 -10.83 6.58
CA ASP A 141 -4.07 -11.99 6.33
C ASP A 141 -5.36 -11.91 7.17
N ALA A 142 -5.26 -11.51 8.44
CA ALA A 142 -6.39 -11.43 9.36
C ALA A 142 -7.38 -10.29 9.06
N ASN A 143 -6.95 -9.22 8.38
CA ASN A 143 -7.78 -8.04 8.08
C ASN A 143 -8.14 -7.91 6.60
N ARG A 144 -7.92 -8.95 5.78
CA ARG A 144 -8.36 -8.94 4.36
C ARG A 144 -9.83 -8.55 4.24
N THR A 145 -10.14 -7.84 3.18
CA THR A 145 -11.50 -7.41 2.86
C THR A 145 -11.76 -7.49 1.36
N ASP A 146 -12.97 -7.86 0.97
CA ASP A 146 -13.36 -7.85 -0.45
C ASP A 146 -13.53 -6.42 -0.98
N THR A 147 -13.73 -5.43 -0.09
CA THR A 147 -14.13 -4.07 -0.49
C THR A 147 -13.36 -2.98 0.23
N VAL A 148 -12.93 -1.96 -0.52
CA VAL A 148 -12.32 -0.73 0.00
C VAL A 148 -13.27 0.09 0.90
N GLY A 149 -14.58 -0.16 0.84
CA GLY A 149 -15.59 0.50 1.68
C GLY A 149 -15.59 0.06 3.14
N ASP A 150 -14.88 -1.01 3.50
CA ASP A 150 -14.71 -1.39 4.90
C ASP A 150 -13.59 -0.55 5.53
N ASN A 151 -13.96 0.65 5.98
CA ASN A 151 -13.01 1.61 6.56
C ASN A 151 -12.16 0.99 7.69
N SER A 152 -12.75 0.11 8.52
CA SER A 152 -12.04 -0.44 9.67
C SER A 152 -10.99 -1.47 9.23
N ALA A 153 -11.35 -2.34 8.28
CA ALA A 153 -10.42 -3.29 7.69
C ALA A 153 -9.31 -2.57 6.90
N VAL A 154 -9.65 -1.57 6.08
CA VAL A 154 -8.68 -0.81 5.29
C VAL A 154 -7.65 -0.10 6.18
N ILE A 155 -8.09 0.56 7.26
CA ILE A 155 -7.15 1.19 8.20
C ILE A 155 -6.24 0.14 8.83
N ALA A 156 -6.77 -1.00 9.26
CA ALA A 156 -5.98 -2.08 9.83
C ALA A 156 -4.96 -2.65 8.83
N LEU A 157 -5.32 -2.75 7.54
CA LEU A 157 -4.42 -3.19 6.47
C LEU A 157 -3.32 -2.17 6.18
N VAL A 158 -3.64 -0.87 6.12
CA VAL A 158 -2.64 0.20 5.93
C VAL A 158 -1.63 0.22 7.10
N ASP A 159 -2.12 0.08 8.33
CA ASP A 159 -1.27 -0.05 9.52
C ASP A 159 -0.39 -1.32 9.45
N ALA A 160 -0.96 -2.46 9.04
CA ALA A 160 -0.26 -3.74 8.94
C ALA A 160 0.76 -3.78 7.80
N ALA A 161 0.56 -3.02 6.73
CA ALA A 161 1.50 -2.87 5.63
C ALA A 161 2.74 -2.03 6.01
N GLY A 162 2.69 -1.29 7.13
CA GLY A 162 3.82 -0.55 7.65
C GLY A 162 3.84 0.95 7.31
N ALA A 163 2.73 1.52 6.82
CA ALA A 163 2.65 2.96 6.50
C ALA A 163 3.06 3.88 7.65
N GLY A 164 2.84 3.47 8.91
CA GLY A 164 3.24 4.23 10.09
C GLY A 164 4.74 4.34 10.32
N GLU A 165 5.54 3.46 9.71
CA GLU A 165 7.01 3.52 9.79
C GLU A 165 7.56 4.59 8.83
N LEU A 166 6.81 4.94 7.77
CA LEU A 166 7.14 6.02 6.84
C LEU A 166 6.83 7.41 7.37
N GLY A 167 5.90 7.55 8.33
CA GLY A 167 5.58 8.82 8.97
C GLY A 167 4.14 8.92 9.48
N GLU A 168 3.71 10.13 9.83
CA GLU A 168 2.32 10.37 10.21
C GLU A 168 1.46 10.55 8.95
N TYR A 169 0.39 9.76 8.80
CA TYR A 169 -0.48 9.81 7.63
C TYR A 169 -1.98 9.89 7.97
N GLU A 170 -2.75 10.26 6.95
CA GLU A 170 -4.20 10.12 6.89
C GLU A 170 -4.59 9.25 5.70
N VAL A 171 -5.70 8.53 5.82
CA VAL A 171 -6.24 7.69 4.75
C VAL A 171 -7.52 8.31 4.20
N ALA A 172 -7.58 8.47 2.88
CA ALA A 172 -8.81 8.82 2.16
C ALA A 172 -9.18 7.69 1.19
N LEU A 173 -10.48 7.37 1.12
CA LEU A 173 -11.01 6.29 0.30
C LEU A 173 -11.86 6.87 -0.82
N GLN A 174 -11.67 6.36 -2.04
CA GLN A 174 -12.50 6.69 -3.19
C GLN A 174 -13.32 5.47 -3.59
N THR A 175 -14.58 5.46 -3.14
CA THR A 175 -15.49 4.31 -3.29
C THR A 175 -16.74 4.62 -4.12
N ASP A 176 -16.91 5.87 -4.54
CA ASP A 176 -18.10 6.34 -5.25
C ASP A 176 -18.09 5.93 -6.74
N THR A 177 -16.91 5.91 -7.37
CA THR A 177 -16.72 5.67 -8.81
C THR A 177 -15.41 4.94 -9.04
N GLU A 178 -15.43 3.95 -9.94
CA GLU A 178 -14.22 3.27 -10.42
C GLU A 178 -13.31 4.24 -11.21
N PRO A 179 -11.97 4.09 -11.13
CA PRO A 179 -11.24 3.07 -10.35
C PRO A 179 -11.33 3.33 -8.85
N TYR A 180 -11.55 2.26 -8.07
CA TYR A 180 -11.58 2.36 -6.62
C TYR A 180 -10.17 2.55 -6.08
N SER A 181 -9.97 3.50 -5.16
CA SER A 181 -8.63 3.81 -4.69
C SER A 181 -8.54 4.17 -3.21
N ILE A 182 -7.33 4.03 -2.70
CA ILE A 182 -6.88 4.56 -1.41
C ILE A 182 -5.87 5.66 -1.68
N ASP A 183 -5.93 6.75 -0.92
CA ASP A 183 -4.94 7.81 -0.91
C ASP A 183 -4.36 7.95 0.51
N ILE A 184 -3.09 7.58 0.66
CA ILE A 184 -2.32 7.64 1.89
C ILE A 184 -1.55 8.97 1.88
N ARG A 185 -2.05 9.94 2.65
CA ARG A 185 -1.49 11.30 2.69
C ARG A 185 -0.60 11.47 3.89
N TYR A 186 0.71 11.58 3.66
CA TYR A 186 1.66 11.83 4.73
C TYR A 186 1.63 13.30 5.12
N SER A 187 1.55 13.55 6.43
CA SER A 187 1.67 14.88 7.05
C SER A 187 3.07 15.16 7.57
N SER A 188 3.86 14.10 7.76
CA SER A 188 5.29 14.13 8.02
C SER A 188 5.91 12.83 7.53
N ILE A 189 7.21 12.85 7.24
CA ILE A 189 8.01 11.66 6.92
C ILE A 189 9.01 11.45 8.04
N ASN A 190 9.32 10.17 8.31
CA ASN A 190 10.38 9.82 9.24
C ASN A 190 11.72 10.41 8.73
N PRO A 191 12.39 11.30 9.48
CA PRO A 191 13.62 11.95 9.02
C PRO A 191 14.81 11.00 8.86
N GLU A 192 14.68 9.73 9.28
CA GLU A 192 15.68 8.69 9.10
C GLU A 192 15.56 7.96 7.75
N ILE A 193 14.52 8.26 6.96
CA ILE A 193 14.24 7.64 5.64
C ILE A 193 14.55 8.65 4.55
N GLU A 194 15.31 8.25 3.54
CA GLU A 194 15.56 9.08 2.35
C GLU A 194 14.33 9.11 1.42
N GLU A 195 14.22 10.16 0.59
CA GLU A 195 13.05 10.35 -0.28
C GLU A 195 12.82 9.19 -1.26
N TRP A 196 13.90 8.62 -1.81
CA TRP A 196 13.80 7.48 -2.72
C TRP A 196 13.34 6.21 -2.00
N GLU A 197 13.83 5.95 -0.78
CA GLU A 197 13.39 4.82 0.06
C GLU A 197 11.92 4.96 0.45
N TRP A 198 11.47 6.18 0.73
CA TRP A 198 10.08 6.47 0.99
C TRP A 198 9.20 6.16 -0.23
N MET A 199 9.63 6.52 -1.44
CA MET A 199 8.89 6.22 -2.68
C MET A 199 8.83 4.72 -2.95
N GLU A 200 9.94 4.00 -2.81
CA GLU A 200 10.00 2.54 -3.03
C GLU A 200 9.17 1.80 -1.99
N THR A 201 9.34 2.13 -0.71
CA THR A 201 8.54 1.50 0.36
C THR A 201 7.05 1.84 0.23
N GLY A 202 6.72 3.05 -0.22
CA GLY A 202 5.35 3.44 -0.54
C GLY A 202 4.74 2.59 -1.64
N HIS A 203 5.52 2.26 -2.68
CA HIS A 203 5.10 1.34 -3.74
C HIS A 203 4.88 -0.08 -3.22
N ASP A 204 5.80 -0.61 -2.41
CA ASP A 204 5.67 -1.94 -1.79
C ASP A 204 4.42 -2.06 -0.90
N ILE A 205 4.15 -1.03 -0.11
CA ILE A 205 2.90 -0.92 0.66
C ILE A 205 1.69 -0.96 -0.28
N GLY A 206 1.74 -0.22 -1.39
CA GLY A 206 0.71 -0.24 -2.42
C GLY A 206 0.46 -1.64 -2.97
N VAL A 207 1.51 -2.41 -3.26
CA VAL A 207 1.42 -3.79 -3.73
C VAL A 207 0.72 -4.69 -2.71
N LEU A 208 1.09 -4.60 -1.43
CA LEU A 208 0.48 -5.41 -0.35
C LEU A 208 -1.00 -5.08 -0.14
N LEU A 209 -1.40 -3.81 -0.30
CA LEU A 209 -2.80 -3.40 -0.21
C LEU A 209 -3.62 -3.89 -1.42
N LEU A 210 -3.06 -3.84 -2.63
CA LEU A 210 -3.69 -4.41 -3.83
C LEU A 210 -3.88 -5.93 -3.72
N ALA A 211 -3.01 -6.62 -2.95
CA ALA A 211 -3.07 -8.06 -2.71
C ALA A 211 -4.09 -8.46 -1.61
N THR A 212 -4.52 -7.51 -0.76
CA THR A 212 -5.36 -7.81 0.42
C THR A 212 -6.76 -7.22 0.35
N ILE A 213 -7.01 -6.30 -0.58
CA ILE A 213 -8.31 -5.66 -0.81
C ILE A 213 -8.86 -6.10 -2.17
N GLY A 214 -9.99 -6.79 -2.18
CA GLY A 214 -10.50 -7.47 -3.38
C GLY A 214 -10.83 -6.55 -4.56
N ASN A 215 -11.42 -5.37 -4.30
CA ASN A 215 -11.92 -4.48 -5.34
C ASN A 215 -11.12 -3.19 -5.54
N ILE A 216 -10.01 -2.96 -4.83
CA ILE A 216 -9.20 -1.75 -5.04
C ILE A 216 -8.48 -1.84 -6.39
N ASP A 217 -8.30 -0.75 -7.12
CA ASP A 217 -7.56 -0.72 -8.38
C ASP A 217 -6.21 0.01 -8.26
N MET A 218 -6.13 0.94 -7.32
CA MET A 218 -5.02 1.87 -7.19
C MET A 218 -4.79 2.31 -5.75
N VAL A 219 -3.52 2.44 -5.37
CA VAL A 219 -3.07 3.08 -4.14
C VAL A 219 -2.24 4.30 -4.49
N LEU A 220 -2.64 5.45 -3.98
CA LEU A 220 -1.95 6.73 -4.10
C LEU A 220 -1.23 7.01 -2.78
N TYR A 221 -0.06 7.63 -2.86
CA TYR A 221 0.66 8.12 -1.69
C TYR A 221 1.11 9.55 -1.95
N THR A 222 0.77 10.45 -1.03
CA THR A 222 1.00 11.89 -1.15
C THR A 222 2.05 12.33 -0.14
N HIS A 223 3.07 13.04 -0.61
CA HIS A 223 4.14 13.58 0.22
C HIS A 223 3.66 14.79 1.05
N PRO A 224 4.29 15.13 2.19
CA PRO A 224 3.84 16.24 3.05
C PRO A 224 3.84 17.64 2.43
N ASP A 225 4.60 17.88 1.37
CA ASP A 225 4.56 19.13 0.59
C ASP A 225 3.35 19.21 -0.36
N GLY A 226 2.57 18.14 -0.45
CA GLY A 226 1.42 18.02 -1.33
C GLY A 226 1.75 17.50 -2.73
N GLU A 227 3.01 17.15 -3.01
CA GLU A 227 3.37 16.48 -4.25
C GLU A 227 2.94 15.01 -4.23
N SER A 228 2.54 14.50 -5.40
CA SER A 228 2.19 13.10 -5.55
C SER A 228 3.45 12.25 -5.45
N GLY A 229 3.55 11.41 -4.43
CA GLY A 229 4.67 10.46 -4.26
C GLY A 229 4.62 9.30 -5.24
N GLY A 230 3.48 9.09 -5.89
CA GLY A 230 3.30 8.06 -6.90
C GLY A 230 1.94 7.38 -6.79
N ALA A 231 1.77 6.35 -7.62
CA ALA A 231 0.60 5.50 -7.61
C ALA A 231 1.01 4.06 -7.93
N THR A 232 0.60 3.12 -7.09
CA THR A 232 0.67 1.69 -7.40
C THR A 232 -0.68 1.26 -7.96
N THR A 233 -0.70 0.80 -9.20
CA THR A 233 -1.90 0.22 -9.83
C THR A 233 -1.79 -1.30 -9.86
N ARG A 234 -2.93 -2.00 -9.97
CA ARG A 234 -2.91 -3.46 -10.19
C ARG A 234 -2.11 -3.86 -11.43
N GLU A 235 -2.13 -3.04 -12.49
CA GLU A 235 -1.34 -3.29 -13.70
C GLU A 235 0.17 -3.23 -13.41
N THR A 236 0.64 -2.16 -12.76
CA THR A 236 2.06 -2.02 -12.38
C THR A 236 2.50 -3.14 -11.45
N ALA A 237 1.71 -3.44 -10.41
CA ALA A 237 2.03 -4.50 -9.47
C ALA A 237 2.08 -5.89 -10.13
N THR A 238 1.17 -6.17 -11.08
CA THR A 238 1.18 -7.42 -11.85
C THR A 238 2.43 -7.52 -12.73
N TRP A 239 2.85 -6.41 -13.33
CA TRP A 239 4.07 -6.35 -14.12
C TRP A 239 5.31 -6.65 -13.28
N ASP A 240 5.41 -6.05 -12.09
CA ASP A 240 6.54 -6.21 -11.18
C ASP A 240 6.62 -7.63 -10.60
N LEU A 241 5.47 -8.19 -10.19
CA LEU A 241 5.40 -9.52 -9.57
C LEU A 241 5.35 -10.67 -10.59
N GLY A 242 4.98 -10.39 -11.85
CA GLY A 242 4.76 -11.39 -12.89
C GLY A 242 3.44 -12.19 -12.76
N ALA A 243 2.60 -11.87 -11.79
CA ALA A 243 1.25 -12.41 -11.60
C ALA A 243 0.38 -11.42 -10.81
N ASP A 244 -0.94 -11.63 -10.81
CA ASP A 244 -1.88 -10.73 -10.12
C ASP A 244 -1.59 -10.72 -8.60
N PRO A 245 -1.42 -9.55 -7.96
CA PRO A 245 -1.20 -9.45 -6.52
C PRO A 245 -2.27 -10.16 -5.68
N LEU A 246 -3.53 -10.19 -6.10
CA LEU A 246 -4.61 -10.89 -5.38
C LEU A 246 -4.44 -12.41 -5.43
N GLU A 247 -3.93 -12.94 -6.54
CA GLU A 247 -3.67 -14.38 -6.67
C GLU A 247 -2.45 -14.78 -5.83
N LEU A 248 -1.40 -13.97 -5.88
CA LEU A 248 -0.18 -14.20 -5.09
C LEU A 248 -0.41 -14.02 -3.60
N GLY A 249 -1.20 -13.02 -3.19
CA GLY A 249 -1.52 -12.72 -1.80
C GLY A 249 -2.78 -13.41 -1.27
N ALA A 250 -3.28 -14.46 -1.94
CA ALA A 250 -4.56 -15.11 -1.62
C ALA A 250 -4.60 -15.75 -0.23
N ASP A 251 -3.43 -16.11 0.32
CA ASP A 251 -3.28 -16.64 1.68
C ASP A 251 -2.03 -16.09 2.38
N ARG A 252 -1.92 -16.35 3.68
CA ARG A 252 -0.79 -15.93 4.52
C ARG A 252 0.58 -16.34 3.96
N GLY A 253 0.69 -17.54 3.38
CA GLY A 253 1.93 -18.03 2.81
C GLY A 253 2.33 -17.21 1.59
N GLY A 254 1.36 -16.92 0.72
CA GLY A 254 1.54 -16.04 -0.43
C GLY A 254 1.95 -14.61 -0.06
N LEU A 255 1.35 -14.04 1.00
CA LEU A 255 1.76 -12.72 1.52
C LEU A 255 3.21 -12.72 2.04
N LEU A 256 3.64 -13.78 2.74
CA LEU A 256 5.01 -13.88 3.21
C LEU A 256 6.01 -13.96 2.05
N GLU A 257 5.73 -14.77 1.04
CA GLU A 257 6.57 -14.87 -0.15
C GLU A 257 6.65 -13.53 -0.89
N MET A 258 5.54 -12.81 -0.98
CA MET A 258 5.50 -11.47 -1.57
C MET A 258 6.38 -10.48 -0.80
N ILE A 259 6.26 -10.44 0.52
CA ILE A 259 7.08 -9.57 1.39
C ILE A 259 8.57 -9.90 1.24
N GLU A 260 8.93 -11.19 1.14
CA GLU A 260 10.31 -11.62 0.90
C GLU A 260 10.83 -11.17 -0.47
N ASN A 261 10.01 -11.30 -1.52
CA ASN A 261 10.38 -10.91 -2.88
C ASN A 261 10.53 -9.39 -3.04
N LEU A 262 9.61 -8.61 -2.48
CA LEU A 262 9.68 -7.14 -2.51
C LEU A 262 10.95 -6.65 -1.79
N SER A 263 11.32 -7.28 -0.68
CA SER A 263 12.55 -6.98 0.05
C SER A 263 13.85 -7.37 -0.67
N ALA A 264 13.77 -8.12 -1.77
CA ALA A 264 14.93 -8.60 -2.52
C ALA A 264 15.32 -7.70 -3.72
N THR A 265 14.49 -6.70 -4.03
CA THR A 265 14.76 -5.75 -5.11
C THR A 265 15.78 -4.70 -4.61
N PRO A 266 16.98 -4.63 -5.21
CA PRO A 266 18.04 -3.72 -4.80
C PRO A 266 17.92 -2.31 -5.40
#